data_AF-A0A1N7H388-F1
#
_entry.id   AF-A0A1N7H388-F1
#
_cell.length_a   1.000
_cell.length_b   1.000
_cell.length_c   1.000
_cell.angle_alpha   90.00
_cell.angle_beta   90.00
_cell.angle_gamma   90.00
#
_symmetry.space_group_name_H-M   'P 1'
#
loop_
_entity.id
_entity.type
_entity.pdbx_description
1 polymer ?
#
loop_
_entity_poly.entity_id
_entity_poly.type
_entity_poly.pdbx_seq_one_letter_code
_entity_poly.pdbx_strand_id
1 'polypeptide(L)'
;MNVTTRFTEEMVSLAKSYCDDPAETAAPEDGGSFAEYAMISLHGLRIFLDETCEMIIDRLEVMPPILEIVGLVVVHTSFTIRL
;
A
#
# COMPACT_ATOMS: atom_id res chain seq x y z
N MET A 1 16.11 -0.13 10.80
CA MET A 1 15.15 0.00 9.68
C MET A 1 15.45 -1.11 8.68
N ASN A 2 14.45 -1.89 8.25
CA ASN A 2 14.58 -2.82 7.12
C ASN A 2 14.59 -2.01 5.81
N VAL A 3 15.32 -2.47 4.79
CA VAL A 3 15.38 -1.83 3.47
C VAL A 3 13.98 -1.68 2.87
N THR A 4 13.12 -2.69 3.04
CA THR A 4 11.73 -2.62 2.56
C THR A 4 10.94 -1.51 3.24
N THR A 5 11.07 -1.34 4.55
CA THR A 5 10.39 -0.24 5.30
C THR A 5 10.79 1.13 4.76
N ARG A 6 12.11 1.36 4.62
CA ARG A 6 12.61 2.62 4.09
C ARG A 6 12.14 2.86 2.65
N PHE A 7 12.17 1.82 1.82
CA PHE A 7 11.69 1.91 0.45
C PHE A 7 10.20 2.30 0.42
N THR A 8 9.36 1.69 1.26
CA THR A 8 7.93 2.03 1.37
C THR A 8 7.73 3.47 1.77
N GLU A 9 8.44 3.97 2.79
CA GLU A 9 8.33 5.36 3.25
C GLU A 9 8.65 6.35 2.12
N GLU A 10 9.76 6.13 1.42
CA GLU A 10 10.19 6.97 0.31
C GLU A 10 9.19 6.90 -0.86
N MET A 11 8.68 5.70 -1.19
CA MET A 11 7.69 5.52 -2.23
C MET A 11 6.36 6.20 -1.91
N VAL A 12 5.88 6.11 -0.67
CA VAL A 12 4.65 6.79 -0.24
C VAL A 12 4.84 8.30 -0.28
N SER A 13 5.98 8.81 0.19
CA SER A 13 6.29 10.24 0.14
C SER A 13 6.33 10.76 -1.30
N LEU A 14 6.99 10.00 -2.19
CA LEU A 14 7.07 10.32 -3.61
C LEU A 14 5.70 10.26 -4.29
N ALA A 15 4.92 9.20 -4.04
CA ALA A 15 3.59 9.05 -4.60
C ALA A 15 2.66 10.20 -4.18
N LYS A 16 2.68 10.57 -2.89
CA LYS A 16 1.92 11.73 -2.38
C LYS A 16 2.33 13.04 -3.02
N SER A 17 3.61 13.20 -3.40
CA SER A 17 4.08 14.42 -4.08
C SER A 17 3.50 14.60 -5.49
N TYR A 18 3.00 13.51 -6.11
CA TYR A 18 2.35 13.52 -7.42
C TYR A 18 0.83 13.60 -7.37
N CYS A 19 0.22 13.47 -6.19
CA CYS A 19 -1.24 13.47 -6.03
C CYS A 19 -1.73 14.86 -5.61
N ASP A 20 -2.89 15.27 -6.12
CA ASP A 20 -3.52 16.55 -5.76
C ASP A 20 -4.02 16.58 -4.31
N ASP A 21 -4.41 15.42 -3.74
CA ASP A 21 -4.83 15.30 -2.33
C ASP A 21 -4.02 14.23 -1.57
N PRO A 22 -2.86 14.58 -0.98
CA PRO A 22 -2.01 13.64 -0.25
C PRO A 22 -2.56 13.24 1.14
N ALA A 23 -3.64 13.90 1.57
CA ALA A 23 -4.38 13.63 2.80
C ALA A 23 -5.56 12.67 2.59
N GLU A 24 -5.85 12.29 1.33
CA GLU A 24 -6.87 11.32 0.99
C GLU A 24 -6.61 10.02 1.78
N THR A 25 -7.68 9.38 2.23
CA THR A 25 -7.56 8.10 2.92
C THR A 25 -7.18 7.01 1.92
N ALA A 26 -6.12 6.25 2.21
CA ALA A 26 -5.62 5.20 1.33
C ALA A 26 -6.72 4.26 0.81
N ALA A 27 -7.64 3.87 1.70
CA ALA A 27 -8.81 3.06 1.40
C ALA A 27 -10.04 3.65 2.13
N PRO A 28 -11.05 4.15 1.42
CA PRO A 28 -12.25 4.71 2.05
C PRO A 28 -13.09 3.62 2.74
N GLU A 29 -13.56 3.90 3.96
CA GLU A 29 -14.34 2.96 4.79
C GLU A 29 -15.71 2.59 4.19
N ASP A 30 -16.33 3.50 3.43
CA ASP A 30 -17.66 3.32 2.83
C ASP A 30 -17.64 2.54 1.51
N GLY A 31 -16.44 2.11 1.06
CA GLY A 31 -16.25 1.51 -0.26
C GLY A 31 -16.16 2.56 -1.35
N GLY A 32 -15.01 2.60 -2.00
CA GLY A 32 -14.65 3.56 -3.05
C GLY A 32 -13.32 3.15 -3.69
N SER A 33 -12.78 4.00 -4.56
CA SER A 33 -11.44 3.79 -5.12
C SER A 33 -10.39 4.01 -4.04
N PHE A 34 -9.27 3.29 -4.13
CA PHE A 34 -8.07 3.60 -3.37
C PHE A 34 -7.55 4.98 -3.77
N ALA A 35 -6.92 5.66 -2.81
CA ALA A 35 -6.16 6.86 -3.09
C ALA A 35 -5.06 6.55 -4.11
N GLU A 36 -4.83 7.48 -5.05
CA GLU A 36 -3.86 7.28 -6.12
C GLU A 36 -2.45 6.98 -5.57
N TYR A 37 -2.06 7.65 -4.49
CA TYR A 37 -0.75 7.44 -3.87
C TYR A 37 -0.61 6.00 -3.32
N ALA A 38 -1.69 5.40 -2.82
CA ALA A 38 -1.67 4.04 -2.26
C ALA A 38 -1.47 3.01 -3.38
N MET A 39 -2.17 3.19 -4.50
CA MET A 39 -2.03 2.36 -5.71
C MET A 39 -0.61 2.43 -6.29
N ILE A 40 -0.06 3.66 -6.42
CA ILE A 40 1.31 3.87 -6.91
C ILE A 40 2.33 3.22 -5.98
N SER A 41 2.15 3.35 -4.67
CA SER A 41 3.05 2.78 -3.66
C SER A 41 3.05 1.24 -3.69
N LEU A 42 1.86 0.63 -3.77
CA LEU A 42 1.71 -0.83 -3.92
C LEU A 42 2.33 -1.34 -5.22
N HIS A 43 2.15 -0.62 -6.32
CA HIS A 43 2.77 -0.95 -7.60
C HIS A 43 4.30 -0.88 -7.53
N GLY A 44 4.85 0.15 -6.88
CA GLY A 44 6.29 0.28 -6.66
C GLY A 44 6.85 -0.86 -5.81
N LEU A 45 6.15 -1.25 -4.75
CA LEU A 45 6.52 -2.40 -3.92
C LEU A 45 6.51 -3.71 -4.70
N ARG A 46 5.52 -3.91 -5.58
CA ARG A 46 5.44 -5.10 -6.44
C ARG A 46 6.68 -5.23 -7.32
N ILE A 47 7.11 -4.13 -7.93
CA ILE A 47 8.32 -4.10 -8.75
C ILE A 47 9.57 -4.31 -7.89
N PHE A 48 9.66 -3.68 -6.72
CA PHE A 48 10.82 -3.80 -5.83
C PHE A 48 11.03 -5.22 -5.31
N LEU A 49 9.94 -5.93 -5.02
CA LEU A 49 9.97 -7.31 -4.55
C LEU A 49 10.07 -8.34 -5.68
N ASP A 50 9.92 -7.92 -6.94
CA ASP A 50 9.83 -8.79 -8.13
C ASP A 50 8.76 -9.89 -7.97
N GLU A 51 7.64 -9.52 -7.34
CA GLU A 51 6.54 -10.43 -7.00
C GLU A 51 5.33 -10.17 -7.90
N THR A 52 4.49 -11.19 -8.11
CA THR A 52 3.19 -11.00 -8.78
C THR A 52 2.22 -10.24 -7.86
N CYS A 53 1.11 -9.72 -8.41
CA CYS A 53 0.08 -9.06 -7.59
C CYS A 53 -0.49 -9.97 -6.50
N GLU A 54 -0.61 -11.28 -6.75
CA GLU A 54 -1.08 -12.24 -5.74
C GLU A 54 -0.03 -12.45 -4.65
N MET A 55 1.24 -12.64 -5.05
CA MET A 55 2.34 -12.86 -4.10
C MET A 55 2.59 -11.65 -3.19
N ILE A 56 2.48 -10.43 -3.71
CA ILE A 56 2.66 -9.23 -2.89
C ILE A 56 1.52 -9.08 -1.86
N ILE A 57 0.29 -9.45 -2.21
CA ILE A 57 -0.84 -9.41 -1.26
C ILE A 57 -0.57 -10.35 -0.08
N ASP A 58 -0.21 -11.60 -0.37
CA ASP A 58 0.13 -12.61 0.65
C ASP A 58 1.34 -12.16 1.49
N ARG A 59 2.34 -11.55 0.84
CA ARG A 59 3.51 -10.99 1.51
C ARG A 59 3.15 -9.83 2.43
N LEU A 60 2.28 -8.93 2.00
CA LEU A 60 1.88 -7.77 2.78
C LEU A 60 1.03 -8.15 4.00
N GLU A 61 0.25 -9.23 3.91
CA GLU A 61 -0.49 -9.79 5.06
C GLU A 61 0.45 -10.12 6.23
N VAL A 62 1.63 -10.67 5.93
CA VAL A 62 2.64 -11.00 6.95
C VAL A 62 3.56 -9.82 7.30
N MET A 63 3.32 -8.63 6.74
CA MET A 63 4.10 -7.41 6.97
C MET A 63 3.24 -6.22 7.42
N PRO A 64 2.56 -6.28 8.58
CA PRO A 64 1.71 -5.21 9.09
C PRO A 64 2.35 -3.80 9.09
N PRO A 65 3.65 -3.63 9.43
CA PRO A 65 4.28 -2.31 9.41
C PRO A 65 4.32 -1.66 8.02
N ILE A 66 4.40 -2.45 6.95
CA ILE A 66 4.42 -1.92 5.58
C ILE A 66 3.05 -1.39 5.18
N LEU A 67 1.98 -2.12 5.56
CA LEU A 67 0.61 -1.67 5.33
C LEU A 67 0.29 -0.39 6.09
N GLU A 68 0.76 -0.26 7.33
CA GLU A 68 0.59 0.96 8.13
C GLU A 68 1.24 2.18 7.47
N ILE A 69 2.43 2.04 6.86
CA ILE A 69 3.11 3.13 6.15
C ILE A 69 2.31 3.61 4.93
N VAL A 70 1.68 2.68 4.20
CA VAL A 70 0.80 3.04 3.07
C VAL A 70 -0.54 3.61 3.56
N GLY A 71 -0.92 3.32 4.80
CA GLY A 71 -2.22 3.68 5.38
C GLY A 71 -3.31 2.63 5.13
N LEU A 72 -2.92 1.39 4.86
CA LEU A 72 -3.82 0.27 4.62
C LEU A 72 -3.95 -0.61 5.88
N VAL A 73 -5.10 -1.26 6.01
CA VAL A 73 -5.39 -2.19 7.12
C VAL A 73 -5.85 -3.55 6.57
N VAL A 74 -5.38 -4.63 7.20
CA VAL A 74 -5.90 -5.98 6.90
C VAL A 74 -7.22 -6.17 7.64
N VAL A 75 -8.32 -6.28 6.91
CA VAL A 75 -9.63 -6.62 7.47
C VAL A 75 -9.84 -8.13 7.44
N HIS A 76 -9.82 -8.75 8.62
CA HIS A 76 -9.92 -10.21 8.83
C HIS A 76 -11.35 -10.77 8.68
N THR A 77 -12.21 -10.11 7.92
CA THR A 77 -13.57 -10.55 7.59
C THR A 77 -13.66 -10.72 6.08
N SER A 78 -13.28 -11.92 5.62
CA SER A 78 -13.25 -12.35 4.21
C SER A 78 -12.15 -11.69 3.36
N PHE A 79 -10.97 -12.32 3.39
CA PHE A 79 -10.01 -12.51 2.29
C PHE A 79 -10.08 -11.53 1.09
N THR A 80 -9.92 -10.24 1.32
CA THR A 80 -9.81 -9.27 0.24
C THR A 80 -9.04 -8.06 0.76
N ILE A 81 -7.73 -7.99 0.46
CA ILE A 81 -7.16 -6.67 0.16
C ILE A 81 -7.97 -6.20 -1.04
N ARG A 82 -8.95 -5.33 -0.81
CA ARG A 82 -9.62 -4.71 -1.95
C ARG A 82 -8.49 -3.98 -2.68
N LEU A 83 -8.37 -4.21 -3.97
CA LEU A 83 -7.59 -3.42 -4.91
C LEU A 83 -8.59 -2.76 -5.85
#